data_AF-A0A2G9T6Q3-F1
#
_entry.id   AF-A0A2G9T6Q3-F1
#
_cell.length_a   1.000
_cell.length_b   1.000
_cell.length_c   1.000
_cell.angle_alpha   90.00
_cell.angle_beta   90.00
_cell.angle_gamma   90.00
#
_symmetry.space_group_name_H-M   'P 1'
#
loop_
_entity.id
_entity.type
_entity.pdbx_description
1 polymer ?
#
loop_
_entity_poly.entity_id
_entity_poly.type
_entity_poly.pdbx_seq_one_letter_code
_entity_poly.pdbx_strand_id
1 'polypeptide(L)'
;KLLGIELRLEDVDSERLRLKSQLQVVSKKISTLIMEKSPSYNGQIEDMDCIRDSLKELVCKIRVIRRALAGAQSKSRTALAILANEKKKRMLKTLHSTLRIIKTLYETEFHLRDCIEDGNFPVAIRVCLEAKEAANTYRHFNCVSDLMTKLVGSTNLIESALDSALAGFTIVFDHDRYASVYAAFTMLNKVE
;
A
#
# COMPACT_ATOMS: atom_id res chain seq x y z
N LYS A 1 22.93 -46.78 79.56
CA LYS A 1 23.66 -47.35 80.72
C LYS A 1 24.97 -46.60 80.89
N LEU A 2 24.99 -45.57 81.73
CA LEU A 2 26.19 -44.96 82.31
C LEU A 2 25.88 -44.80 83.80
N LEU A 3 25.77 -45.96 84.47
CA LEU A 3 25.62 -46.11 85.90
C LEU A 3 26.90 -46.83 86.34
N GLY A 4 27.77 -46.13 87.07
CA GLY A 4 28.97 -46.74 87.66
C GLY A 4 30.29 -46.00 87.47
N ILE A 5 30.31 -44.69 87.20
CA ILE A 5 31.51 -43.88 87.42
C ILE A 5 31.14 -42.84 88.47
N GLU A 6 31.80 -42.93 89.62
CA GLU A 6 31.81 -41.91 90.64
C GLU A 6 32.50 -40.68 90.04
N LEU A 7 31.78 -39.91 89.20
CA LEU A 7 32.30 -38.68 88.60
C LEU A 7 32.53 -37.69 89.73
N ARG A 8 33.79 -37.52 90.11
CA ARG A 8 34.17 -36.43 90.99
C ARG A 8 33.83 -35.12 90.29
N LEU A 9 33.38 -34.13 91.07
CA LEU A 9 33.04 -32.80 90.56
C LEU A 9 34.21 -32.21 89.72
N GLU A 10 35.44 -32.57 90.09
CA GLU A 10 36.70 -32.23 89.43
C GLU A 10 36.83 -32.81 88.01
N ASP A 11 36.31 -34.02 87.75
CA ASP A 11 36.32 -34.64 86.41
C ASP A 11 35.30 -33.99 85.48
N VAL A 12 34.14 -33.59 86.01
CA VAL A 12 33.13 -32.82 85.25
C VAL A 12 33.68 -31.42 84.94
N ASP A 13 34.33 -30.76 85.90
CA ASP A 13 34.88 -29.43 85.69
C ASP A 13 36.06 -29.41 84.73
N SER A 14 36.91 -30.44 84.73
CA SER A 14 38.02 -30.58 83.79
C SER A 14 37.53 -30.83 82.36
N GLU A 15 36.52 -31.68 82.16
CA GLU A 15 35.89 -31.88 80.84
C GLU A 15 35.15 -30.62 80.37
N ARG A 16 34.50 -29.87 81.28
CA ARG A 16 33.89 -28.58 80.96
C ARG A 16 34.93 -27.55 80.50
N LEU A 17 36.06 -27.46 81.19
CA LEU A 17 37.19 -26.61 80.80
C LEU A 17 37.78 -27.02 79.45
N ARG A 18 37.89 -28.33 79.19
CA ARG A 18 38.36 -28.87 77.92
C ARG A 18 37.40 -28.56 76.76
N LEU A 19 36.10 -28.75 76.94
CA LEU A 19 35.11 -28.37 75.94
C LEU A 19 35.10 -26.86 75.69
N LYS A 20 35.24 -26.06 76.74
CA LYS A 20 35.28 -24.60 76.62
C LYS A 20 36.50 -24.13 75.84
N SER A 21 37.68 -24.74 76.07
CA SER A 21 38.88 -24.43 75.30
C SER A 21 38.77 -24.88 73.84
N GLN A 22 38.22 -26.08 73.60
CA GLN A 22 37.96 -26.58 72.25
C GLN A 22 36.98 -25.69 71.48
N LEU A 23 35.87 -25.28 72.11
CA LEU A 23 34.89 -24.37 71.52
C LEU A 23 35.53 -23.02 71.20
N GLN A 24 36.39 -22.51 72.08
CA GLN A 24 37.08 -21.23 71.87
C GLN A 24 38.08 -21.30 70.71
N VAL A 25 38.79 -22.43 70.55
CA VAL A 25 39.70 -22.68 69.42
C VAL A 25 38.92 -22.84 68.11
N VAL A 26 37.85 -23.63 68.12
CA VAL A 26 36.99 -23.83 66.94
C VAL A 26 36.33 -22.52 66.52
N SER A 27 35.78 -21.76 67.47
CA SER A 27 35.16 -20.45 67.18
C SER A 27 36.17 -19.46 66.62
N LYS A 28 37.40 -19.40 67.19
CA LYS A 28 38.47 -18.57 66.62
C LYS A 28 38.83 -19.02 65.19
N LYS A 29 38.98 -20.33 64.97
CA LYS A 29 39.37 -20.87 63.67
C LYS A 29 38.30 -20.66 62.59
N ILE A 30 37.03 -20.78 62.96
CA ILE A 30 35.90 -20.47 62.07
C ILE A 30 35.86 -18.96 61.80
N SER A 31 36.00 -18.10 62.81
CA SER A 31 36.04 -16.65 62.60
C SER A 31 37.21 -16.22 61.70
N THR A 32 38.40 -16.79 61.85
CA THR A 32 39.54 -16.49 60.96
C THR A 32 39.27 -16.97 59.54
N LEU A 33 38.67 -18.16 59.37
CA LEU A 33 38.34 -18.70 58.05
C LEU A 33 37.25 -17.86 57.35
N ILE A 34 36.26 -17.38 58.11
CA ILE A 34 35.23 -16.46 57.62
C ILE A 34 35.86 -15.13 57.23
N MET A 35 36.73 -14.54 58.06
CA MET A 35 37.44 -13.30 57.72
C MET A 35 38.29 -13.45 56.45
N GLU A 36 38.93 -14.59 56.27
CA GLU A 36 39.78 -14.87 55.11
C GLU A 36 38.97 -15.09 53.82
N LYS A 37 37.79 -15.73 53.91
CA LYS A 37 36.91 -15.98 52.76
C LYS A 37 35.92 -14.86 52.45
N SER A 38 35.58 -14.01 53.41
CA SER A 38 34.66 -12.88 53.26
C SER A 38 35.03 -11.91 52.13
N PRO A 39 36.29 -11.47 51.93
CA PRO A 39 36.62 -10.55 50.84
C PRO A 39 36.50 -11.21 49.46
N SER A 40 36.87 -12.48 49.32
CA SER A 40 36.68 -13.23 48.07
C SER A 40 35.20 -13.42 47.73
N TYR A 41 34.36 -13.67 48.73
CA TYR A 41 32.92 -13.79 48.54
C TYR A 41 32.27 -12.44 48.20
N ASN A 42 32.67 -11.37 48.87
CA ASN A 42 32.19 -10.02 48.53
C ASN A 42 32.58 -9.61 47.11
N GLY A 43 33.80 -9.89 46.65
CA GLY A 43 34.19 -9.63 45.26
C GLY A 43 33.32 -10.38 44.25
N GLN A 44 32.99 -11.64 44.52
CA GLN A 44 32.06 -12.40 43.67
C GLN A 44 30.63 -11.83 43.68
N ILE A 45 30.16 -11.29 44.80
CA ILE A 45 28.87 -10.61 44.87
C ILE A 45 28.89 -9.30 44.07
N GLU A 46 29.97 -8.52 44.17
CA GLU A 46 30.13 -7.28 43.38
C GLU A 46 30.16 -7.57 41.87
N ASP A 47 30.85 -8.62 41.45
CA ASP A 47 30.87 -9.07 40.05
C ASP A 47 29.47 -9.51 39.59
N MET A 48 28.77 -10.29 40.42
CA MET A 48 27.39 -10.70 40.15
C MET A 48 26.45 -9.49 40.02
N ASP A 49 26.63 -8.48 40.86
CA ASP A 49 25.85 -7.24 40.84
C ASP A 49 26.16 -6.40 39.58
N CYS A 50 27.43 -6.32 39.16
CA CYS A 50 27.83 -5.67 37.92
C CYS A 50 27.22 -6.35 36.69
N ILE A 51 27.23 -7.69 36.65
CA ILE A 51 26.59 -8.47 35.58
C ILE A 51 25.08 -8.23 35.59
N ARG A 52 24.45 -8.23 36.77
CA ARG A 52 23.01 -7.98 36.93
C ARG A 52 22.62 -6.60 36.41
N ASP A 53 23.42 -5.57 36.68
CA ASP A 53 23.12 -4.21 36.23
C ASP A 53 23.37 -4.03 34.73
N SER A 54 24.42 -4.65 34.18
CA SER A 54 24.64 -4.73 32.73
C SER A 54 23.47 -5.41 32.01
N LEU A 55 22.94 -6.50 32.59
CA LEU A 55 21.78 -7.20 32.05
C LEU A 55 20.52 -6.34 32.10
N LYS A 56 20.28 -5.62 33.20
CA LYS A 56 19.14 -4.68 33.30
C LYS A 56 19.23 -3.59 32.23
N GLU A 57 20.42 -3.03 32.01
CA GLU A 57 20.63 -2.02 30.98
C GLU A 57 20.33 -2.58 29.58
N LEU A 58 20.82 -3.79 29.28
CA LEU A 58 20.56 -4.48 28.03
C LEU A 58 19.06 -4.73 27.82
N VAL A 59 18.35 -5.21 28.85
CA VAL A 59 16.89 -5.43 28.79
C VAL A 59 16.16 -4.12 28.55
N CYS A 60 16.58 -3.02 29.17
CA CYS A 60 16.03 -1.68 28.92
C CYS A 60 16.23 -1.26 27.46
N LYS A 61 17.44 -1.41 26.91
CA LYS A 61 17.74 -1.12 25.49
C LYS A 61 16.86 -1.94 24.55
N ILE A 62 16.75 -3.26 24.79
CA ILE A 62 15.91 -4.15 23.98
C ILE A 62 14.44 -3.72 24.05
N ARG A 63 13.92 -3.33 25.22
CA ARG A 63 12.54 -2.84 25.38
C ARG A 63 12.31 -1.53 24.63
N VAL A 64 13.28 -0.62 24.61
CA VAL A 64 13.18 0.63 23.85
C VAL A 64 13.14 0.34 22.35
N ILE A 65 14.06 -0.51 21.85
CA ILE A 65 14.11 -0.91 20.44
C ILE A 65 12.80 -1.59 20.02
N ARG A 66 12.29 -2.54 20.82
CA ARG A 66 11.02 -3.22 20.52
C ARG A 66 9.83 -2.25 20.46
N ARG A 67 9.77 -1.25 21.36
CA ARG A 67 8.73 -0.22 21.33
C ARG A 67 8.85 0.69 20.10
N ALA A 68 10.05 1.11 19.76
CA ALA A 68 10.31 1.91 18.56
C ALA A 68 9.94 1.13 17.29
N LEU A 69 10.30 -0.15 17.21
CA LEU A 69 9.95 -1.02 16.10
C LEU A 69 8.43 -1.23 15.98
N ALA A 70 7.73 -1.47 17.08
CA ALA A 70 6.27 -1.57 17.09
C ALA A 70 5.60 -0.26 16.61
N GLY A 71 6.12 0.89 17.02
CA GLY A 71 5.67 2.21 16.55
C GLY A 71 5.96 2.45 15.07
N ALA A 72 7.10 1.98 14.55
CA ALA A 72 7.43 2.06 13.14
C ALA A 72 6.54 1.13 12.29
N GLN A 73 6.27 -0.08 12.78
CA GLN A 73 5.37 -1.03 12.13
C GLN A 73 3.95 -0.52 12.04
N SER A 74 3.41 0.10 13.10
CA SER A 74 2.06 0.68 13.05
C SER A 74 1.97 1.82 12.04
N LYS A 75 2.96 2.72 12.02
CA LYS A 75 3.07 3.79 11.02
C LYS A 75 3.17 3.25 9.59
N SER A 76 3.99 2.21 9.38
CA SER A 76 4.14 1.56 8.07
C SER A 76 2.83 0.92 7.60
N ARG A 77 2.09 0.25 8.49
CA ARG A 77 0.76 -0.29 8.19
C ARG A 77 -0.23 0.80 7.77
N THR A 78 -0.26 1.91 8.49
CA THR A 78 -1.12 3.05 8.15
C THR A 78 -0.72 3.65 6.80
N ALA A 79 0.58 3.83 6.54
CA ALA A 79 1.07 4.32 5.26
C ALA A 79 0.69 3.40 4.08
N LEU A 80 0.78 2.08 4.26
CA LEU A 80 0.34 1.10 3.26
C LEU A 80 -1.17 1.17 3.02
N ALA A 81 -1.97 1.37 4.06
CA ALA A 81 -3.42 1.55 3.91
C ALA A 81 -3.75 2.84 3.13
N ILE A 82 -3.06 3.95 3.40
CA ILE A 82 -3.20 5.20 2.66
C ILE A 82 -2.80 5.00 1.19
N LEU A 83 -1.69 4.32 0.93
CA LEU A 83 -1.21 4.04 -0.43
C LEU A 83 -2.20 3.17 -1.21
N ALA A 84 -2.77 2.14 -0.58
CA ALA A 84 -3.79 1.30 -1.19
C ALA A 84 -5.04 2.13 -1.56
N ASN A 85 -5.45 3.06 -0.69
CA ASN A 85 -6.59 3.93 -0.95
C ASN A 85 -6.31 4.93 -2.08
N GLU A 86 -5.11 5.54 -2.12
CA GLU A 86 -4.71 6.41 -3.22
C GLU A 86 -4.59 5.65 -4.56
N LYS A 87 -4.13 4.39 -4.54
CA LYS A 87 -4.18 3.53 -5.73
C LYS A 87 -5.62 3.31 -6.20
N LYS A 88 -6.54 2.98 -5.28
CA LYS A 88 -7.97 2.81 -5.60
C LYS A 88 -8.59 4.09 -6.18
N LYS A 89 -8.27 5.24 -5.58
CA LYS A 89 -8.73 6.56 -6.04
C LYS A 89 -8.19 6.91 -7.42
N ARG A 90 -6.92 6.61 -7.70
CA ARG A 90 -6.34 6.81 -9.04
C ARG A 90 -7.06 5.97 -10.08
N MET A 91 -7.27 4.67 -9.81
CA MET A 91 -8.02 3.79 -10.72
C MET A 91 -9.44 4.31 -10.95
N LEU A 92 -10.14 4.75 -9.90
CA LEU A 92 -11.49 5.30 -10.03
C LEU A 92 -11.51 6.59 -10.85
N LYS A 93 -10.52 7.48 -10.68
CA LYS A 93 -10.37 8.68 -11.50
C LYS A 93 -10.15 8.33 -12.98
N THR A 94 -9.27 7.36 -13.26
CA THR A 94 -9.02 6.89 -14.62
C THR A 94 -10.31 6.31 -15.23
N LEU A 95 -11.01 5.45 -14.49
CA LEU A 95 -12.29 4.88 -14.92
C LEU A 95 -13.35 5.95 -15.17
N HIS A 96 -13.43 6.95 -14.29
CA HIS A 96 -14.35 8.06 -14.44
C HIS A 96 -14.00 8.90 -15.67
N SER A 97 -12.72 9.19 -15.94
CA SER A 97 -12.32 9.88 -17.16
C SER A 97 -12.66 9.08 -18.41
N THR A 98 -12.42 7.77 -18.43
CA THR A 98 -12.77 6.92 -19.58
C THR A 98 -14.28 6.87 -19.79
N LEU A 99 -15.09 6.75 -18.72
CA LEU A 99 -16.55 6.77 -18.81
C LEU A 99 -17.08 8.11 -19.32
N ARG A 100 -16.50 9.22 -18.86
CA ARG A 100 -16.87 10.55 -19.35
C ARG A 100 -16.59 10.68 -20.85
N ILE A 101 -15.44 10.20 -21.31
CA ILE A 101 -15.08 10.25 -22.73
C ILE A 101 -16.00 9.38 -23.57
N ILE A 102 -16.35 8.18 -23.08
CA ILE A 102 -17.35 7.33 -23.74
C ILE A 102 -18.70 8.06 -23.81
N LYS A 103 -19.16 8.71 -22.73
CA LYS A 103 -20.40 9.49 -22.73
C LYS A 103 -20.38 10.60 -23.76
N THR A 104 -19.30 11.39 -23.81
CA THR A 104 -19.17 12.46 -24.81
C THR A 104 -19.15 11.90 -26.23
N LEU A 105 -18.56 10.71 -26.44
CA LEU A 105 -18.54 10.06 -27.75
C LEU A 105 -19.95 9.61 -28.19
N TYR A 106 -20.78 9.11 -27.27
CA TYR A 106 -22.19 8.81 -27.54
C TYR A 106 -23.01 10.08 -27.84
N GLU A 107 -22.77 11.17 -27.11
CA GLU A 107 -23.42 12.46 -27.36
C GLU A 107 -23.03 13.01 -28.74
N THR A 108 -21.76 12.89 -29.15
CA THR A 108 -21.32 13.26 -30.50
C THR A 108 -21.91 12.38 -31.60
N GLU A 109 -22.18 11.09 -31.33
CA GLU A 109 -22.87 10.21 -32.28
C GLU A 109 -24.32 10.68 -32.53
N PHE A 110 -25.00 11.12 -31.47
CA PHE A 110 -26.36 11.67 -31.58
C PHE A 110 -26.35 13.00 -32.34
N HIS A 111 -25.46 13.93 -31.98
CA HIS A 111 -25.29 15.20 -32.70
C HIS A 111 -24.90 15.01 -34.17
N LEU A 112 -24.13 13.97 -34.49
CA LEU A 112 -23.80 13.63 -35.87
C LEU A 112 -25.06 13.28 -36.68
N ARG A 113 -26.01 12.55 -36.07
CA ARG A 113 -27.28 12.19 -36.73
C ARG A 113 -28.13 13.43 -37.00
N ASP A 114 -28.25 14.32 -36.02
CA ASP A 114 -28.97 15.58 -36.17
C ASP A 114 -28.35 16.45 -37.28
N CYS A 115 -27.02 16.53 -37.36
CA CYS A 115 -26.31 17.28 -38.41
C CYS A 115 -26.52 16.69 -39.82
N ILE A 116 -26.76 15.38 -39.93
CA ILE A 116 -27.09 14.72 -41.20
C ILE A 116 -28.51 15.09 -41.63
N GLU A 117 -29.47 15.13 -40.70
CA GLU A 117 -30.85 15.55 -40.96
C GLU A 117 -30.95 17.03 -41.34
N ASP A 118 -30.12 17.88 -40.74
CA ASP A 118 -30.02 19.31 -41.05
C ASP A 118 -29.31 19.61 -42.39
N GLY A 119 -28.75 18.60 -43.07
CA GLY A 119 -28.11 18.74 -44.38
C GLY A 119 -26.75 19.46 -44.37
N ASN A 120 -26.11 19.61 -43.20
CA ASN A 120 -24.79 20.22 -43.06
C ASN A 120 -23.68 19.16 -43.15
N PHE A 121 -23.56 18.56 -44.35
CA PHE A 121 -22.63 17.48 -44.66
C PHE A 121 -21.15 17.75 -44.32
N PRO A 122 -20.56 18.95 -44.58
CA PRO A 122 -19.14 19.16 -44.28
C PRO A 122 -18.83 19.20 -42.77
N VAL A 123 -19.76 19.69 -41.94
CA VAL A 123 -19.60 19.66 -40.48
C VAL A 123 -19.78 18.25 -39.94
N ALA A 124 -20.76 17.50 -40.47
CA ALA A 124 -20.99 16.11 -40.11
C ALA A 124 -19.76 15.22 -40.40
N ILE A 125 -19.13 15.37 -41.57
CA ILE A 125 -17.93 14.59 -41.93
C ILE A 125 -16.76 14.87 -40.98
N ARG A 126 -16.50 16.14 -40.64
CA ARG A 126 -15.43 16.50 -39.70
C ARG A 126 -15.66 15.89 -38.31
N VAL A 127 -16.88 16.03 -37.78
CA VAL A 127 -17.25 15.44 -36.49
C VAL A 127 -17.17 13.91 -36.53
N CYS A 128 -17.54 13.29 -37.65
CA CYS A 128 -17.41 11.84 -37.84
C CYS A 128 -15.94 11.38 -37.85
N LEU A 129 -15.04 12.12 -38.50
CA LEU A 129 -13.60 11.85 -38.52
C LEU A 129 -12.98 11.97 -37.13
N GLU A 130 -13.29 13.05 -36.41
CA GLU A 130 -12.82 13.28 -35.04
C GLU A 130 -13.36 12.20 -34.07
N ALA A 131 -14.64 11.83 -34.21
CA ALA A 131 -15.25 10.75 -33.44
C ALA A 131 -14.61 9.38 -33.76
N LYS A 132 -14.22 9.14 -35.01
CA LYS A 132 -13.55 7.91 -35.46
C LYS A 132 -12.14 7.80 -34.88
N GLU A 133 -11.39 8.89 -34.85
CA GLU A 133 -10.06 8.95 -34.24
C GLU A 133 -10.12 8.76 -32.72
N ALA A 134 -11.08 9.43 -32.07
CA ALA A 134 -11.36 9.24 -30.65
C ALA A 134 -11.75 7.79 -30.35
N ALA A 135 -12.69 7.19 -31.10
CA ALA A 135 -13.12 5.81 -30.94
C ALA A 135 -11.96 4.81 -31.13
N ASN A 136 -11.05 5.06 -32.09
CA ASN A 136 -9.91 4.17 -32.33
C ASN A 136 -8.91 4.17 -31.15
N THR A 137 -8.75 5.31 -30.48
CA THR A 137 -7.93 5.43 -29.25
C THR A 137 -8.50 4.61 -28.08
N TYR A 138 -9.81 4.34 -28.08
CA TYR A 138 -10.51 3.58 -27.03
C TYR A 138 -11.00 2.19 -27.47
N ARG A 139 -10.46 1.65 -28.57
CA ARG A 139 -10.82 0.35 -29.15
C ARG A 139 -10.67 -0.84 -28.20
N HIS A 140 -9.95 -0.67 -27.09
CA HIS A 140 -9.78 -1.68 -26.04
C HIS A 140 -11.07 -1.97 -25.25
N PHE A 141 -12.09 -1.10 -25.34
CA PHE A 141 -13.37 -1.30 -24.70
C PHE A 141 -14.38 -1.89 -25.70
N ASN A 142 -14.97 -3.05 -25.37
CA ASN A 142 -15.98 -3.70 -26.24
C ASN A 142 -17.15 -2.77 -26.59
N CYS A 143 -17.59 -1.91 -25.65
CA CYS A 143 -18.65 -0.93 -25.88
C CYS A 143 -18.29 0.13 -26.94
N VAL A 144 -17.00 0.36 -27.20
CA VAL A 144 -16.52 1.28 -28.24
C VAL A 144 -16.44 0.57 -29.60
N SER A 145 -16.28 -0.75 -29.63
CA SER A 145 -16.36 -1.54 -30.87
C SER A 145 -17.76 -1.47 -31.49
N ASP A 146 -18.81 -1.63 -30.68
CA ASP A 146 -20.19 -1.50 -31.16
C ASP A 146 -20.47 -0.07 -31.65
N LEU A 147 -19.98 0.94 -30.93
CA LEU A 147 -20.09 2.34 -31.35
C LEU A 147 -19.33 2.62 -32.65
N MET A 148 -18.15 2.02 -32.84
CA MET A 148 -17.39 2.12 -34.08
C MET A 148 -18.15 1.50 -35.25
N THR A 149 -18.81 0.36 -35.06
CA THR A 149 -19.66 -0.23 -36.12
C THR A 149 -20.84 0.67 -36.49
N LYS A 150 -21.47 1.31 -35.50
CA LYS A 150 -22.53 2.30 -35.74
C LYS A 150 -22.02 3.55 -36.46
N LEU A 151 -20.85 4.07 -36.07
CA LEU A 151 -20.23 5.24 -36.70
C LEU A 151 -19.83 4.97 -38.16
N VAL A 152 -19.33 3.77 -38.46
CA VAL A 152 -19.10 3.32 -39.84
C VAL A 152 -20.41 3.24 -40.61
N GLY A 153 -21.49 2.75 -39.99
CA GLY A 153 -22.83 2.80 -40.56
C GLY A 153 -23.31 4.22 -40.86
N SER A 154 -23.14 5.17 -39.94
CA SER A 154 -23.46 6.59 -40.14
C SER A 154 -22.62 7.23 -41.24
N THR A 155 -21.37 6.79 -41.43
CA THR A 155 -20.53 7.24 -42.55
C THR A 155 -21.14 6.80 -43.90
N ASN A 156 -21.60 5.55 -44.00
CA ASN A 156 -22.28 5.06 -45.20
C ASN A 156 -23.60 5.80 -45.47
N LEU A 157 -24.31 6.20 -44.41
CA LEU A 157 -25.50 7.04 -44.53
C LEU A 157 -25.17 8.46 -45.03
N ILE A 158 -24.06 9.06 -44.59
CA ILE A 158 -23.57 10.33 -45.13
C ILE A 158 -23.25 10.19 -46.62
N GLU A 159 -22.55 9.13 -47.02
CA GLU A 159 -22.24 8.86 -48.44
C GLU A 159 -23.51 8.69 -49.27
N SER A 160 -24.47 7.90 -48.80
CA SER A 160 -25.75 7.72 -49.50
C SER A 160 -26.60 8.99 -49.55
N ALA A 161 -26.56 9.83 -48.51
CA ALA A 161 -27.26 11.11 -48.48
C ALA A 161 -26.61 12.15 -49.41
N LEU A 162 -25.28 12.15 -49.50
CA LEU A 162 -24.52 12.93 -50.48
C LEU A 162 -24.86 12.51 -51.92
N ASP A 163 -24.90 11.21 -52.20
CA ASP A 163 -25.28 10.68 -53.52
C ASP A 163 -26.73 11.03 -53.89
N SER A 164 -27.65 10.95 -52.93
CA SER A 164 -29.05 11.36 -53.13
C SER A 164 -29.20 12.87 -53.31
N ALA A 165 -28.42 13.68 -52.60
CA ALA A 165 -28.40 15.13 -52.78
C ALA A 165 -27.83 15.48 -54.17
N LEU A 166 -26.75 14.81 -54.61
CA LEU A 166 -26.15 14.95 -55.94
C LEU A 166 -27.13 14.59 -57.06
N ALA A 167 -27.91 13.51 -56.88
CA ALA A 167 -29.00 13.15 -57.77
C ALA A 167 -30.10 14.23 -57.79
N GLY A 168 -30.43 14.85 -56.65
CA GLY A 168 -31.38 15.95 -56.56
C GLY A 168 -30.94 17.24 -57.27
N PHE A 169 -29.64 17.54 -57.30
CA PHE A 169 -29.09 18.70 -58.03
C PHE A 169 -29.23 18.60 -59.55
N THR A 170 -29.47 17.40 -60.10
CA THR A 170 -29.80 17.25 -61.52
C THR A 170 -31.17 17.85 -61.88
N ILE A 171 -31.99 18.20 -60.87
CA ILE A 171 -33.36 18.69 -61.03
C ILE A 171 -33.50 20.17 -60.61
N VAL A 172 -32.81 20.62 -59.56
CA VAL A 172 -32.82 22.04 -59.09
C VAL A 172 -31.40 22.46 -58.70
N PHE A 173 -30.82 23.40 -59.44
CA PHE A 173 -29.46 23.88 -59.19
C PHE A 173 -29.45 25.00 -58.14
N ASP A 174 -28.80 24.74 -57.01
CA ASP A 174 -28.58 25.71 -55.93
C ASP A 174 -27.07 25.79 -55.62
N HIS A 175 -26.49 26.99 -55.77
CA HIS A 175 -25.05 27.23 -55.72
C HIS A 175 -24.45 26.97 -54.33
N ASP A 176 -25.17 27.36 -53.27
CA ASP A 176 -24.66 27.29 -51.89
C ASP A 176 -24.65 25.85 -51.36
N ARG A 177 -25.66 25.06 -51.75
CA ARG A 177 -25.75 23.65 -51.38
C ARG A 177 -24.77 22.81 -52.21
N TYR A 178 -24.53 23.15 -53.49
CA TYR A 178 -23.50 22.51 -54.31
C TYR A 178 -22.09 22.77 -53.78
N ALA A 179 -21.78 24.00 -53.34
CA ALA A 179 -20.50 24.31 -52.70
C ALA A 179 -20.28 23.50 -51.41
N SER A 180 -21.33 23.31 -50.61
CA SER A 180 -21.28 22.50 -49.38
C SER A 180 -21.09 21.00 -49.65
N VAL A 181 -21.72 20.48 -50.71
CA VAL A 181 -21.55 19.09 -51.16
C VAL A 181 -20.18 18.87 -51.80
N TYR A 182 -19.68 19.82 -52.59
CA TYR A 182 -18.33 19.77 -53.15
C TYR A 182 -17.25 19.82 -52.05
N ALA A 183 -17.43 20.67 -51.03
CA ALA A 183 -16.54 20.71 -49.86
C ALA A 183 -16.55 19.39 -49.07
N ALA A 184 -17.74 18.78 -48.90
CA ALA A 184 -17.89 17.47 -48.29
C ALA A 184 -17.20 16.35 -49.11
N PHE A 185 -17.35 16.35 -50.43
CA PHE A 185 -16.66 15.40 -51.34
C PHE A 185 -15.13 15.58 -51.34
N THR A 186 -14.65 16.82 -51.28
CA THR A 186 -13.23 17.15 -51.16
C THR A 186 -12.68 16.66 -49.81
N MET A 187 -13.45 16.79 -48.72
CA MET A 187 -13.08 16.28 -47.39
C MET A 187 -13.13 14.75 -47.28
N LEU A 188 -14.01 14.08 -48.03
CA LEU A 188 -14.08 12.62 -48.13
C LEU A 188 -12.99 12.01 -49.02
N ASN A 189 -12.16 12.83 -49.67
CA ASN A 189 -11.04 12.41 -50.50
C ASN A 189 -11.44 11.50 -51.69
N LYS A 190 -12.66 11.70 -52.23
CA LYS A 190 -13.16 11.02 -53.45
C LYS A 190 -13.07 11.89 -54.71
N VAL A 191 -12.25 12.95 -54.71
CA VAL A 191 -11.94 13.70 -55.93
C VAL A 191 -10.63 13.17 -56.51
N GLU A 192 -10.73 12.16 -57.36
CA GLU A 192 -9.82 12.04 -58.52
C GLU A 192 -10.39 12.88 -59.67
#